data_AF-A0A0F7ZRC4-F1
#
_entry.id   AF-A0A0F7ZRC4-F1
#
_cell.length_a   1.000
_cell.length_b   1.000
_cell.length_c   1.000
_cell.angle_alpha   90.00
_cell.angle_beta   90.00
_cell.angle_gamma   90.00
#
_symmetry.space_group_name_H-M   'P 1'
#
loop_
_entity.id
_entity.type
_entity.pdbx_description
1 polymer ?
#
loop_
_entity_poly.entity_id
_entity_poly.type
_entity_poly.pdbx_seq_one_letter_code
_entity_poly.pdbx_strand_id
1 'polypeptide(L)'
;MTVKSEVTLSKPSEWASWYDDFVSRAETSKVFDFVNIEKDAPILEEPKEPMTSEEMLELLNKSAFNAWARAYQQNAASAGPRPDPATDLTDGQWTRLTRLQSEYKVKLATFANRQRAYAELAVWVRSTVDKTYLGNTTSKSDLRTIVRDLKSSLAPSEDEQKEEARLRYRQVLTQTKRVKPEDWLVAWNKAKLDGERHKIAELEGQSALNDFLTATSAFDATWASQQKVQIMNSKKFGLKIDVTLRALGELFQEQVRSTRMSSKLSDSVFAVSDAAQSHCPCGVPSSKHRWKSLDCAAVQIAINGESKDGRHVKPSRVKTCKEALKQAKWKSLIKQEIKETHANTATLPE
;
A
#
# COMPACT_ATOMS: atom_id res chain seq x y z
N MET A 1 24.57 -9.14 8.93
CA MET A 1 23.75 -8.09 9.55
C MET A 1 22.43 -8.72 9.97
N THR A 2 22.25 -9.00 11.25
CA THR A 2 21.00 -9.54 11.81
C THR A 2 19.99 -8.41 11.88
N VAL A 3 19.05 -8.39 10.94
CA VAL A 3 17.85 -7.55 11.05
C VAL A 3 17.12 -8.01 12.30
N LYS A 4 17.03 -7.17 13.33
CA LYS A 4 16.14 -7.40 14.46
C LYS A 4 14.73 -7.47 13.87
N SER A 5 14.16 -8.67 13.80
CA SER A 5 12.76 -8.85 13.49
C SER A 5 11.97 -8.29 14.67
N GLU A 6 11.25 -7.21 14.39
CA GLU A 6 10.21 -6.71 15.28
C GLU A 6 9.10 -7.76 15.35
N VAL A 7 8.50 -7.94 16.53
CA VAL A 7 7.35 -8.84 16.67
C VAL A 7 6.20 -8.24 15.87
N THR A 8 5.77 -8.92 14.81
CA THR A 8 4.72 -8.46 13.90
C THR A 8 3.40 -9.20 14.07
N LEU A 9 3.38 -10.34 14.79
CA LEU A 9 2.18 -11.07 15.13
C LEU A 9 2.00 -11.12 16.66
N SER A 10 1.31 -10.11 17.17
CA SER A 10 0.97 -9.93 18.58
C SER A 10 -0.54 -9.95 18.82
N LYS A 11 -1.35 -9.72 17.79
CA LYS A 11 -2.82 -9.65 17.87
C LYS A 11 -3.47 -10.43 16.73
N PRO A 12 -4.69 -10.96 16.93
CA PRO A 12 -5.46 -11.63 15.87
C PRO A 12 -5.66 -10.78 14.62
N SER A 13 -5.82 -9.46 14.76
CA SER A 13 -5.97 -8.53 13.62
C SER A 13 -4.76 -8.47 12.68
N GLU A 14 -3.57 -8.87 13.15
CA GLU A 14 -2.32 -8.88 12.39
C GLU A 14 -2.13 -10.20 11.63
N TRP A 15 -2.96 -11.21 11.90
CA TRP A 15 -2.87 -12.54 11.29
C TRP A 15 -2.89 -12.50 9.76
N ALA A 16 -3.84 -11.77 9.17
CA ALA A 16 -4.00 -11.73 7.72
C ALA A 16 -2.76 -11.16 7.02
N SER A 17 -2.26 -10.01 7.48
CA SER A 17 -1.03 -9.40 6.93
C SER A 17 0.20 -10.27 7.16
N TRP A 18 0.31 -10.89 8.33
CA TRP A 18 1.44 -11.74 8.66
C TRP A 18 1.45 -13.03 7.83
N TYR A 19 0.27 -13.62 7.61
CA TYR A 19 0.13 -14.84 6.81
C TYR A 19 0.42 -14.57 5.33
N ASP A 20 0.01 -13.43 4.79
CA ASP A 20 0.38 -13.03 3.42
C ASP A 20 1.90 -12.89 3.25
N ASP A 21 2.58 -12.29 4.24
CA ASP A 21 4.05 -12.20 4.28
C ASP A 21 4.70 -13.59 4.40
N PHE A 22 4.12 -14.50 5.19
CA PHE A 22 4.59 -15.88 5.31
C PHE A 22 4.48 -16.62 3.97
N VAL A 23 3.32 -16.52 3.29
CA VAL A 23 3.08 -17.13 1.98
C VAL A 23 4.07 -16.57 0.95
N SER A 24 4.21 -15.25 0.86
CA SER A 24 5.13 -14.60 -0.07
C SER A 24 6.59 -15.05 0.11
N ARG A 25 7.05 -15.19 1.35
CA ARG A 25 8.40 -15.69 1.68
C ARG A 25 8.57 -17.17 1.31
N ALA A 26 7.55 -17.99 1.59
CA ALA A 26 7.56 -19.41 1.28
C ALA A 26 7.55 -19.67 -0.24
N GLU A 27 6.80 -18.87 -1.00
CA GLU A 27 6.77 -18.90 -2.47
C GLU A 27 8.11 -18.46 -3.07
N THR A 28 8.65 -17.33 -2.60
CA THR A 28 9.96 -16.83 -3.03
C THR A 28 11.07 -17.86 -2.82
N SER A 29 10.98 -18.59 -1.70
CA SER A 29 11.96 -19.61 -1.33
C SER A 29 11.67 -21.00 -1.94
N LYS A 30 10.59 -21.13 -2.74
CA LYS A 30 10.14 -22.38 -3.38
C LYS A 30 9.96 -23.54 -2.39
N VAL A 31 9.52 -23.24 -1.18
CA VAL A 31 9.22 -24.23 -0.13
C VAL A 31 7.74 -24.26 0.26
N PHE A 32 6.91 -23.41 -0.34
CA PHE A 32 5.47 -23.32 -0.04
C PHE A 32 4.76 -24.67 -0.09
N ASP A 33 5.10 -25.53 -1.05
CA ASP A 33 4.53 -26.88 -1.18
C ASP A 33 4.69 -27.75 0.07
N PHE A 34 5.72 -27.50 0.89
CA PHE A 34 6.03 -28.25 2.11
C PHE A 34 5.42 -27.63 3.37
N VAL A 35 5.11 -26.32 3.34
CA VAL A 35 4.59 -25.56 4.49
C VAL A 35 3.12 -25.14 4.33
N ASN A 36 2.47 -25.54 3.24
CA ASN A 36 1.08 -25.22 2.98
C ASN A 36 0.19 -25.80 4.10
N ILE A 37 -0.50 -24.92 4.81
CA ILE A 37 -1.37 -25.30 5.94
C ILE A 37 -2.75 -25.82 5.49
N GLU A 38 -3.19 -25.48 4.27
CA GLU A 38 -4.52 -25.84 3.73
C GLU A 38 -4.56 -27.24 3.10
N LYS A 39 -3.40 -27.77 2.70
CA LYS A 39 -3.27 -29.08 2.05
C LYS A 39 -2.33 -29.97 2.82
N ASP A 40 -2.53 -31.28 2.78
CA ASP A 40 -1.52 -32.24 3.21
C ASP A 40 -0.30 -32.20 2.29
N ALA A 41 0.64 -31.36 2.70
CA ALA A 41 1.93 -31.19 2.09
C ALA A 41 2.81 -32.42 2.34
N PRO A 42 3.59 -32.86 1.33
CA PRO A 42 4.60 -33.90 1.53
C PRO A 42 5.66 -33.42 2.51
N ILE A 43 6.19 -34.35 3.32
CA ILE A 43 7.32 -34.07 4.20
C ILE A 43 8.57 -33.90 3.32
N LEU A 44 9.43 -32.95 3.67
CA LEU A 44 10.72 -32.79 3.00
C LEU A 44 11.62 -33.99 3.38
N GLU A 45 11.65 -35.01 2.53
CA GLU A 45 12.47 -36.21 2.75
C GLU A 45 13.87 -36.07 2.16
N GLU A 46 14.85 -36.61 2.90
CA GLU A 46 16.23 -36.70 2.44
C GLU A 46 16.33 -37.70 1.27
N PRO A 47 16.96 -37.31 0.14
CA PRO A 47 17.17 -38.23 -0.97
C PRO A 47 17.97 -39.45 -0.53
N LYS A 48 17.51 -40.64 -0.92
CA LYS A 48 18.23 -41.90 -0.65
C LYS A 48 19.53 -41.95 -1.44
N GLU A 49 20.60 -42.37 -0.78
CA GLU A 49 21.90 -42.59 -1.42
C GLU A 49 21.78 -43.64 -2.53
N PRO A 50 22.40 -43.40 -3.70
CA PRO A 50 22.49 -44.40 -4.74
C PRO A 50 23.44 -45.50 -4.30
N MET A 51 23.16 -46.71 -4.77
CA MET A 51 24.03 -47.87 -4.59
C MET A 51 25.47 -47.56 -5.03
N THR A 52 26.45 -48.06 -4.27
CA THR A 52 27.88 -47.91 -4.57
C THR A 52 28.34 -48.83 -5.71
N SER A 53 29.57 -48.63 -6.21
CA SER A 53 30.15 -49.51 -7.22
C SER A 53 30.34 -50.93 -6.71
N GLU A 54 30.71 -51.10 -5.45
CA GLU A 54 30.89 -52.40 -4.80
C GLU A 54 29.56 -53.14 -4.64
N GLU A 55 28.52 -52.44 -4.15
CA GLU A 55 27.18 -53.01 -4.03
C GLU A 55 26.57 -53.37 -5.39
N MET A 56 26.81 -52.56 -6.43
CA MET A 56 26.38 -52.88 -7.79
C MET A 56 27.08 -54.12 -8.34
N LEU A 57 28.39 -54.24 -8.10
CA LEU A 57 29.18 -55.39 -8.51
C LEU A 57 28.72 -56.66 -7.78
N GLU A 58 28.47 -56.56 -6.48
CA GLU A 58 27.95 -57.66 -5.67
C GLU A 58 26.57 -58.11 -6.15
N LEU A 59 25.68 -57.16 -6.46
CA LEU A 59 24.35 -57.46 -7.01
C LEU A 59 24.43 -58.14 -8.37
N LEU A 60 25.34 -57.72 -9.24
CA LEU A 60 25.59 -58.36 -10.53
C LEU A 60 26.12 -59.78 -10.37
N ASN A 61 27.12 -59.98 -9.52
CA ASN A 61 27.69 -61.30 -9.23
C ASN A 61 26.66 -62.25 -8.62
N LYS A 62 25.85 -61.75 -7.69
CA LYS A 62 24.74 -62.50 -7.09
C LYS A 62 23.68 -62.85 -8.13
N SER A 63 23.34 -61.92 -9.04
CA SER A 63 22.37 -62.17 -10.10
C SER A 63 22.86 -63.23 -11.10
N ALA A 64 24.13 -63.17 -11.49
CA ALA A 64 24.76 -64.13 -12.39
C ALA A 64 24.84 -65.52 -11.75
N PHE A 65 25.25 -65.59 -10.49
CA PHE A 65 25.27 -66.84 -9.73
C PHE A 65 23.87 -67.43 -9.57
N ASN A 66 22.86 -66.62 -9.24
CA ASN A 66 21.47 -67.08 -9.10
C ASN A 66 20.87 -67.55 -10.44
N ALA A 67 21.25 -66.92 -11.55
CA ALA A 67 20.84 -67.37 -12.88
C ALA A 67 21.45 -68.74 -13.22
N TRP A 68 22.76 -68.89 -12.98
CA TRP A 68 23.45 -70.16 -13.17
C TRP A 68 22.90 -71.26 -12.24
N ALA A 69 22.71 -70.98 -10.96
CA ALA A 69 22.20 -71.95 -10.00
C ALA A 69 20.80 -72.49 -10.39
N ARG A 70 19.93 -71.61 -10.92
CA ARG A 70 18.63 -72.02 -11.46
C ARG A 70 18.77 -72.89 -12.70
N ALA A 71 19.65 -72.53 -13.63
CA ALA A 71 19.91 -73.33 -14.83
C ALA A 71 20.50 -74.72 -14.48
N TYR A 72 21.42 -74.76 -13.52
CA TYR A 72 22.05 -75.99 -13.02
C TYR A 72 21.06 -76.93 -12.36
N GLN A 73 20.14 -76.38 -11.55
CA GLN A 73 19.05 -77.15 -10.95
C GLN A 73 18.07 -77.73 -11.99
N GLN A 74 17.85 -77.02 -13.10
CA GLN A 74 16.95 -77.49 -14.17
C GLN A 74 17.62 -78.54 -15.06
N ASN A 75 18.87 -78.32 -15.47
CA ASN A 75 19.64 -79.27 -16.25
C ASN A 75 21.15 -78.96 -16.16
N ALA A 76 21.86 -79.78 -15.37
CA ALA A 76 23.29 -79.63 -15.10
C ALA A 76 24.16 -79.71 -16.37
N ALA A 77 23.75 -80.49 -17.39
CA ALA A 77 24.52 -80.65 -18.62
C ALA A 77 24.46 -79.41 -19.54
N SER A 78 23.38 -78.62 -19.46
CA SER A 78 23.21 -77.40 -20.27
C SER A 78 23.55 -76.11 -19.53
N ALA A 79 23.74 -76.15 -18.21
CA ALA A 79 24.00 -74.96 -17.40
C ALA A 79 25.41 -74.37 -17.59
N GLY A 80 26.34 -75.17 -18.13
CA GLY A 80 27.72 -74.74 -18.35
C GLY A 80 28.52 -74.53 -17.05
N PRO A 81 29.76 -74.02 -17.15
CA PRO A 81 30.61 -73.78 -15.99
C PRO A 81 30.04 -72.68 -15.09
N ARG A 82 30.32 -72.77 -13.79
CA ARG A 82 29.94 -71.74 -12.82
C ARG A 82 30.55 -70.40 -13.23
N PRO A 83 29.79 -69.30 -13.26
CA PRO A 83 30.34 -67.99 -13.61
C PRO A 83 31.31 -67.52 -12.53
N ASP A 84 32.46 -67.04 -12.97
CA ASP A 84 33.42 -66.36 -12.11
C ASP A 84 32.87 -64.99 -11.67
N PRO A 85 33.10 -64.56 -10.42
CA PRO A 85 32.71 -63.23 -9.97
C PRO A 85 33.40 -62.16 -10.83
N ALA A 86 32.63 -61.23 -11.38
CA ALA A 86 33.16 -60.03 -11.99
C ALA A 86 33.91 -59.20 -10.94
N THR A 87 35.10 -58.74 -11.30
CA THR A 87 35.96 -57.89 -10.46
C THR A 87 35.81 -56.40 -10.78
N ASP A 88 35.27 -56.07 -11.96
CA ASP A 88 35.04 -54.70 -12.40
C ASP A 88 33.70 -54.57 -13.15
N LEU A 89 33.17 -53.35 -13.15
CA LEU A 89 31.96 -52.98 -13.87
C LEU A 89 32.31 -52.69 -15.33
N THR A 90 31.37 -53.01 -16.23
CA THR A 90 31.49 -52.64 -17.65
C THR A 90 31.31 -51.13 -17.84
N ASP A 91 31.84 -50.57 -18.94
CA ASP A 91 31.69 -49.15 -19.27
C ASP A 91 30.22 -48.66 -19.26
N GLY A 92 29.30 -49.50 -19.73
CA GLY A 92 27.86 -49.20 -19.70
C GLY A 92 27.27 -49.16 -18.28
N GLN A 93 27.75 -50.01 -17.38
CA GLN A 93 27.36 -50.02 -15.97
C GLN A 93 27.97 -48.84 -15.21
N TRP A 94 29.24 -48.52 -15.46
CA TRP A 94 29.91 -47.31 -14.97
C TRP A 94 29.17 -46.04 -15.40
N THR A 95 28.74 -45.97 -16.66
CA THR A 95 27.93 -44.86 -17.18
C THR A 95 26.61 -44.72 -16.44
N ARG A 96 25.91 -45.83 -16.19
CA ARG A 96 24.65 -45.85 -15.44
C ARG A 96 24.84 -45.43 -13.98
N LEU A 97 25.86 -45.94 -13.31
CA LEU A 97 26.20 -45.61 -11.92
C LEU A 97 26.54 -44.12 -11.79
N THR A 98 27.36 -43.60 -12.71
CA THR A 98 27.74 -42.19 -12.77
C THR A 98 26.51 -41.29 -12.95
N ARG A 99 25.54 -41.69 -13.79
CA ARG A 99 24.26 -40.97 -13.94
C ARG A 99 23.44 -40.97 -12.66
N LEU A 100 23.34 -42.11 -11.96
CA LEU A 100 22.60 -42.18 -10.69
C LEU A 100 23.24 -41.32 -9.60
N GLN A 101 24.57 -41.31 -9.54
CA GLN A 101 25.32 -40.45 -8.62
C GLN A 101 25.16 -38.96 -8.96
N SER A 102 25.15 -38.59 -10.25
CA SER A 102 24.93 -37.19 -10.65
C SER A 102 23.50 -36.73 -10.34
N GLU A 103 22.49 -37.56 -10.60
CA GLU A 103 21.10 -37.31 -10.21
C GLU A 103 20.94 -37.17 -8.70
N TYR A 104 21.60 -38.04 -7.92
CA TYR A 104 21.62 -37.94 -6.47
C TYR A 104 22.24 -36.64 -5.99
N LYS A 105 23.40 -36.22 -6.52
CA LYS A 105 24.04 -34.94 -6.17
C LYS A 105 23.11 -33.75 -6.42
N VAL A 106 22.38 -33.75 -7.54
CA VAL A 106 21.38 -32.70 -7.85
C VAL A 106 20.22 -32.74 -6.85
N LYS A 107 19.70 -33.94 -6.53
CA LYS A 107 18.62 -34.10 -5.53
C LYS A 107 19.08 -33.66 -4.13
N LEU A 108 20.29 -34.01 -3.72
CA LEU A 108 20.86 -33.62 -2.42
C LEU A 108 21.06 -32.10 -2.35
N ALA A 109 21.59 -31.48 -3.40
CA ALA A 109 21.75 -30.03 -3.47
C ALA A 109 20.39 -29.30 -3.40
N THR A 110 19.37 -29.80 -4.10
CA THR A 110 18.01 -29.23 -4.04
C THR A 110 17.37 -29.43 -2.67
N PHE A 111 17.55 -30.59 -2.04
CA PHE A 111 17.12 -30.85 -0.66
C PHE A 111 17.81 -29.90 0.33
N ALA A 112 19.14 -29.79 0.30
CA ALA A 112 19.89 -28.93 1.21
C ALA A 112 19.48 -27.45 1.08
N ASN A 113 19.21 -26.98 -0.14
CA ASN A 113 18.71 -25.63 -0.37
C ASN A 113 17.30 -25.44 0.21
N ARG A 114 16.40 -26.40 0.00
CA ARG A 114 15.04 -26.37 0.59
C ARG A 114 15.08 -26.45 2.11
N GLN A 115 15.94 -27.27 2.69
CA GLN A 115 16.12 -27.40 4.13
C GLN A 115 16.64 -26.10 4.75
N ARG A 116 17.59 -25.42 4.10
CA ARG A 116 18.07 -24.10 4.53
C ARG A 116 16.94 -23.07 4.50
N ALA A 117 16.21 -22.97 3.39
CA ALA A 117 15.06 -22.08 3.26
C ALA A 117 13.97 -22.37 4.32
N TYR A 118 13.71 -23.65 4.60
CA TYR A 118 12.78 -24.09 5.63
C TYR A 118 13.23 -23.66 7.03
N ALA A 119 14.51 -23.84 7.35
CA ALA A 119 15.09 -23.42 8.62
C ALA A 119 15.05 -21.89 8.78
N GLU A 120 15.38 -21.13 7.73
CA GLU A 120 15.28 -19.68 7.71
C GLU A 120 13.85 -19.19 7.94
N LEU A 121 12.87 -19.81 7.27
CA LEU A 121 11.46 -19.50 7.47
C LEU A 121 11.01 -19.83 8.91
N ALA A 122 11.49 -20.94 9.47
CA ALA A 122 11.18 -21.32 10.84
C ALA A 122 11.81 -20.37 11.88
N VAL A 123 13.01 -19.84 11.62
CA VAL A 123 13.62 -18.79 12.44
C VAL A 123 12.81 -17.50 12.32
N TRP A 124 12.41 -17.14 11.10
CA TRP A 124 11.58 -15.96 10.84
C TRP A 124 10.27 -16.02 11.62
N VAL A 125 9.49 -17.11 11.51
CA VAL A 125 8.24 -17.31 12.26
C VAL A 125 8.46 -17.18 13.77
N ARG A 126 9.47 -17.87 14.33
CA ARG A 126 9.77 -17.78 15.77
C ARG A 126 10.19 -16.39 16.25
N SER A 127 10.65 -15.54 15.33
CA SER A 127 11.09 -14.19 15.64
C SER A 127 10.01 -13.13 15.43
N THR A 128 9.03 -13.39 14.57
CA THR A 128 7.94 -12.45 14.26
C THR A 128 6.69 -12.68 15.10
N VAL A 129 6.52 -13.88 15.68
CA VAL A 129 5.39 -14.23 16.54
C VAL A 129 5.71 -13.95 18.00
N ASP A 130 4.74 -13.40 18.74
CA ASP A 130 4.88 -13.19 20.18
C ASP A 130 5.12 -14.51 20.94
N LYS A 131 6.04 -14.47 21.91
CA LYS A 131 6.44 -15.62 22.72
C LYS A 131 5.28 -16.29 23.43
N THR A 132 4.24 -15.53 23.77
CA THR A 132 3.04 -16.02 24.45
C THR A 132 2.26 -16.99 23.58
N TYR A 133 2.12 -16.68 22.28
CA TYR A 133 1.46 -17.57 21.33
C TYR A 133 2.36 -18.75 20.95
N LEU A 134 3.68 -18.53 20.82
CA LEU A 134 4.63 -19.62 20.59
C LEU A 134 4.63 -20.64 21.76
N GLY A 135 4.47 -20.18 23.00
CA GLY A 135 4.38 -21.06 24.17
C GLY A 135 3.15 -21.99 24.17
N ASN A 136 2.09 -21.61 23.45
CA ASN A 136 0.87 -22.41 23.28
C ASN A 136 0.96 -23.39 22.10
N THR A 137 2.03 -23.32 21.29
CA THR A 137 2.25 -24.25 20.17
C THR A 137 2.99 -25.51 20.61
N THR A 138 2.81 -26.61 19.88
CA THR A 138 3.51 -27.86 20.18
C THR A 138 5.02 -27.70 19.94
N SER A 139 5.81 -27.67 21.03
CA SER A 139 7.26 -27.35 21.01
C SER A 139 8.16 -28.29 20.19
N LYS A 140 7.64 -29.42 19.70
CA LYS A 140 8.37 -30.42 18.89
C LYS A 140 7.81 -30.59 17.47
N SER A 141 6.82 -29.79 17.08
CA SER A 141 6.11 -30.01 15.82
C SER A 141 6.77 -29.29 14.64
N ASP A 142 6.50 -29.83 13.45
CA ASP A 142 6.93 -29.30 12.16
C ASP A 142 6.45 -27.85 11.97
N LEU A 143 7.15 -27.02 11.18
CA LEU A 143 6.78 -25.60 10.97
C LEU A 143 5.32 -25.47 10.53
N ARG A 144 4.86 -26.38 9.66
CA ARG A 144 3.47 -26.47 9.21
C ARG A 144 2.50 -26.62 10.38
N THR A 145 2.82 -27.46 11.35
CA THR A 145 1.99 -27.67 12.55
C THR A 145 2.03 -26.46 13.47
N ILE A 146 3.19 -25.84 13.66
CA ILE A 146 3.31 -24.59 14.42
C ILE A 146 2.42 -23.51 13.79
N VAL A 147 2.48 -23.30 12.47
CA VAL A 147 1.66 -22.30 11.78
C VAL A 147 0.18 -22.67 11.80
N ARG A 148 -0.18 -23.96 11.78
CA ARG A 148 -1.57 -24.40 11.95
C ARG A 148 -2.10 -24.11 13.37
N ASP A 149 -1.30 -24.36 14.39
CA ASP A 149 -1.64 -24.06 15.79
C ASP A 149 -1.75 -22.54 16.01
N LEU A 150 -0.91 -21.75 15.33
CA LEU A 150 -1.05 -20.29 15.31
C LEU A 150 -2.32 -19.87 14.58
N LYS A 151 -2.66 -20.50 13.44
CA LYS A 151 -3.92 -20.22 12.74
C LYS A 151 -5.12 -20.51 13.62
N SER A 152 -5.16 -21.63 14.32
CA SER A 152 -6.30 -21.98 15.18
C SER A 152 -6.46 -21.05 16.39
N SER A 153 -5.38 -20.40 16.84
CA SER A 153 -5.39 -19.52 18.01
C SER A 153 -5.51 -18.03 17.67
N LEU A 154 -5.01 -17.61 16.50
CA LEU A 154 -4.90 -16.20 16.11
C LEU A 154 -5.69 -15.83 14.86
N ALA A 155 -6.03 -16.79 13.99
CA ALA A 155 -6.85 -16.45 12.84
C ALA A 155 -8.25 -16.08 13.33
N PRO A 156 -8.73 -14.87 13.02
CA PRO A 156 -10.11 -14.53 13.34
C PRO A 156 -11.02 -15.50 12.59
N SER A 157 -12.03 -16.04 13.28
CA SER A 157 -13.02 -16.91 12.65
C SER A 157 -13.66 -16.21 11.45
N GLU A 158 -14.17 -16.95 10.47
CA GLU A 158 -14.88 -16.36 9.32
C GLU A 158 -16.02 -15.43 9.79
N ASP A 159 -16.70 -15.80 10.88
CA ASP A 159 -17.73 -14.97 11.52
C ASP A 159 -17.16 -13.70 12.19
N GLU A 160 -15.97 -13.79 12.80
CA GLU A 160 -15.31 -12.63 13.41
C GLU A 160 -14.79 -11.65 12.34
N GLN A 161 -14.24 -12.16 11.23
CA GLN A 161 -13.84 -11.34 10.08
C GLN A 161 -15.05 -10.64 9.46
N LYS A 162 -16.18 -11.35 9.34
CA LYS A 162 -17.43 -10.79 8.87
C LYS A 162 -17.96 -9.69 9.78
N GLU A 163 -17.93 -9.89 11.09
CA GLU A 163 -18.35 -8.88 12.07
C GLU A 163 -17.37 -7.70 12.12
N GLU A 164 -16.07 -7.92 11.98
CA GLU A 164 -15.09 -6.83 11.91
C GLU A 164 -15.29 -5.97 10.65
N ALA A 165 -15.44 -6.59 9.49
CA ALA A 165 -15.73 -5.89 8.24
C ALA A 165 -17.05 -5.09 8.35
N ARG A 166 -18.05 -5.63 9.05
CA ARG A 166 -19.32 -4.96 9.34
C ARG A 166 -19.14 -3.74 10.24
N LEU A 167 -18.38 -3.88 11.33
CA LEU A 167 -18.08 -2.78 12.25
C LEU A 167 -17.29 -1.67 11.54
N ARG A 168 -16.29 -2.01 10.73
CA ARG A 168 -15.53 -1.06 9.91
C ARG A 168 -16.44 -0.29 8.94
N TYR A 169 -17.34 -0.99 8.25
CA TYR A 169 -18.29 -0.36 7.33
C TYR A 169 -19.19 0.65 8.05
N ARG A 170 -19.80 0.26 9.18
CA ARG A 170 -20.62 1.15 10.01
C ARG A 170 -19.83 2.33 10.56
N GLN A 171 -18.60 2.08 11.01
CA GLN A 171 -17.73 3.13 11.51
C GLN A 171 -17.50 4.19 10.44
N VAL A 172 -17.19 3.81 9.19
CA VAL A 172 -17.00 4.76 8.09
C VAL A 172 -18.28 5.57 7.81
N LEU A 173 -19.46 4.94 7.86
CA LEU A 173 -20.74 5.65 7.70
C LEU A 173 -20.99 6.71 8.79
N THR A 174 -20.47 6.51 10.01
CA THR A 174 -20.57 7.48 11.11
C THR A 174 -19.46 8.53 11.12
N GLN A 175 -18.30 8.22 10.53
CA GLN A 175 -17.11 9.10 10.47
C GLN A 175 -17.22 10.14 9.34
N THR A 176 -18.32 10.87 9.31
CA THR A 176 -18.56 11.94 8.31
C THR A 176 -18.15 13.31 8.82
N LYS A 177 -18.01 13.48 10.14
CA LYS A 177 -17.63 14.75 10.76
C LYS A 177 -16.12 15.00 10.61
N ARG A 178 -15.76 16.19 10.12
CA ARG A 178 -14.36 16.69 10.00
C ARG A 178 -13.46 15.90 9.03
N VAL A 179 -14.04 15.07 8.16
CA VAL A 179 -13.31 14.38 7.09
C VAL A 179 -13.64 15.07 5.76
N LYS A 180 -12.69 15.14 4.83
CA LYS A 180 -12.97 15.66 3.49
C LYS A 180 -13.82 14.64 2.71
N PRO A 181 -14.80 15.08 1.90
CA PRO A 181 -15.66 14.16 1.14
C PRO A 181 -14.87 13.17 0.27
N GLU A 182 -13.75 13.59 -0.34
CA GLU A 182 -12.90 12.71 -1.14
C GLU A 182 -12.20 11.63 -0.32
N ASP A 183 -11.62 11.99 0.82
CA ASP A 183 -10.93 11.04 1.70
C ASP A 183 -11.93 10.04 2.30
N TRP A 184 -13.13 10.51 2.65
CA TRP A 184 -14.24 9.67 3.10
C TRP A 184 -14.69 8.68 2.02
N LEU A 185 -14.82 9.13 0.76
CA LEU A 185 -15.18 8.27 -0.37
C LEU A 185 -14.18 7.14 -0.62
N VAL A 186 -12.88 7.42 -0.44
CA VAL A 186 -11.83 6.38 -0.54
C VAL A 186 -11.96 5.37 0.59
N ALA A 187 -12.13 5.84 1.83
CA ALA A 187 -12.31 4.96 3.00
C ALA A 187 -13.60 4.12 2.88
N TRP A 188 -14.69 4.72 2.41
CA TRP A 188 -15.96 4.05 2.18
C TRP A 188 -15.86 2.98 1.09
N ASN A 189 -15.24 3.29 -0.05
CA ASN A 189 -15.03 2.29 -1.11
C ASN A 189 -14.18 1.11 -0.61
N LYS A 190 -13.15 1.38 0.19
CA LYS A 190 -12.33 0.33 0.79
C LYS A 190 -13.17 -0.56 1.72
N ALA A 191 -13.93 0.02 2.64
CA ALA A 191 -14.79 -0.73 3.57
C ALA A 191 -15.92 -1.47 2.85
N LYS A 192 -16.47 -0.90 1.78
CA LYS A 192 -17.47 -1.53 0.93
C LYS A 192 -16.92 -2.78 0.25
N LEU A 193 -15.74 -2.68 -0.38
CA LEU A 193 -15.09 -3.83 -1.02
C LEU A 193 -14.75 -4.93 -0.01
N ASP A 194 -14.33 -4.55 1.20
CA ASP A 194 -14.08 -5.49 2.30
C ASP A 194 -15.38 -6.23 2.70
N GLY A 195 -16.49 -5.50 2.85
CA GLY A 195 -17.77 -6.11 3.17
C GLY A 195 -18.40 -6.93 2.04
N GLU A 196 -18.14 -6.59 0.76
CA GLU A 196 -18.57 -7.40 -0.39
C GLU A 196 -17.84 -8.76 -0.40
N ARG A 197 -16.55 -8.81 -0.01
CA ARG A 197 -15.79 -10.06 0.13
C ARG A 197 -16.41 -10.99 1.16
N HIS A 198 -16.87 -10.46 2.29
CA HIS A 198 -17.48 -11.22 3.38
C HIS A 198 -19.01 -11.35 3.29
N LYS A 199 -19.64 -10.88 2.19
CA LYS A 199 -21.10 -10.94 1.95
C LYS A 199 -21.92 -10.46 3.15
N ILE A 200 -21.65 -9.24 3.61
CA ILE A 200 -22.38 -8.63 4.72
C ILE A 200 -23.78 -8.21 4.26
N ALA A 201 -24.81 -8.60 5.00
CA ALA A 201 -26.21 -8.29 4.69
C ALA A 201 -26.54 -6.78 4.62
N GLU A 202 -25.71 -5.94 5.25
CA GLU A 202 -25.90 -4.48 5.30
C GLU A 202 -25.57 -3.77 3.99
N LEU A 203 -24.81 -4.42 3.11
CA LEU A 203 -24.51 -3.93 1.77
C LEU A 203 -25.62 -4.27 0.76
N GLU A 204 -26.59 -5.09 1.17
CA GLU A 204 -27.66 -5.58 0.31
C GLU A 204 -28.96 -4.78 0.52
N GLY A 205 -29.69 -4.61 -0.57
CA GLY A 205 -31.03 -4.04 -0.55
C GLY A 205 -31.10 -2.54 -0.26
N GLN A 206 -32.28 -2.11 0.19
CA GLN A 206 -32.62 -0.69 0.34
C GLN A 206 -31.96 -0.03 1.56
N SER A 207 -31.65 -0.80 2.60
CA SER A 207 -30.96 -0.33 3.80
C SER A 207 -29.60 0.26 3.45
N ALA A 208 -28.81 -0.43 2.63
CA ALA A 208 -27.50 0.03 2.19
C ALA A 208 -27.55 1.40 1.50
N LEU A 209 -28.55 1.60 0.63
CA LEU A 209 -28.77 2.86 -0.08
C LEU A 209 -29.15 3.99 0.90
N ASN A 210 -30.04 3.69 1.86
CA ASN A 210 -30.47 4.66 2.86
C ASN A 210 -29.34 5.05 3.81
N ASP A 211 -28.52 4.09 4.24
CA ASP A 211 -27.38 4.31 5.13
C ASP A 211 -26.31 5.17 4.44
N PHE A 212 -26.01 4.87 3.18
CA PHE A 212 -25.13 5.71 2.36
C PHE A 212 -25.67 7.13 2.21
N LEU A 213 -26.94 7.29 1.81
CA LEU A 213 -27.55 8.61 1.67
C LEU A 213 -27.56 9.39 2.99
N THR A 214 -27.81 8.71 4.10
CA THR A 214 -27.75 9.31 5.44
C THR A 214 -26.34 9.80 5.77
N ALA A 215 -25.31 9.01 5.49
CA ALA A 215 -23.92 9.43 5.67
C ALA A 215 -23.56 10.62 4.76
N THR A 216 -23.93 10.58 3.48
CA THR A 216 -23.64 11.67 2.52
C THR A 216 -24.37 12.98 2.84
N SER A 217 -25.51 12.92 3.55
CA SER A 217 -26.25 14.12 3.98
C SER A 217 -25.44 15.03 4.90
N ALA A 218 -24.43 14.49 5.59
CA ALA A 218 -23.50 15.28 6.40
C ALA A 218 -22.56 16.16 5.55
N PHE A 219 -22.37 15.82 4.27
CA PHE A 219 -21.55 16.59 3.33
C PHE A 219 -22.41 17.47 2.40
N ASP A 220 -23.47 16.91 1.83
CA ASP A 220 -24.41 17.59 0.93
C ASP A 220 -25.84 17.09 1.17
N ALA A 221 -26.55 17.76 2.09
CA ALA A 221 -27.92 17.42 2.46
C ALA A 221 -28.92 17.57 1.30
N THR A 222 -28.67 18.52 0.40
CA THR A 222 -29.53 18.80 -0.76
C THR A 222 -29.45 17.65 -1.75
N TRP A 223 -28.23 17.25 -2.11
CA TRP A 223 -28.01 16.13 -3.02
C TRP A 223 -28.57 14.82 -2.45
N ALA A 224 -28.31 14.52 -1.17
CA ALA A 224 -28.81 13.30 -0.55
C ALA A 224 -30.35 13.22 -0.56
N SER A 225 -31.02 14.36 -0.30
CA SER A 225 -32.48 14.45 -0.34
C SER A 225 -33.03 14.26 -1.75
N GLN A 226 -32.39 14.86 -2.76
CA GLN A 226 -32.78 14.69 -4.17
C GLN A 226 -32.68 13.23 -4.61
N GLN A 227 -31.56 12.55 -4.30
CA GLN A 227 -31.39 11.14 -4.64
C GLN A 227 -32.42 10.25 -3.94
N LYS A 228 -32.75 10.53 -2.68
CA LYS A 228 -33.80 9.80 -1.95
C LYS A 228 -35.17 9.93 -2.63
N VAL A 229 -35.54 11.13 -3.09
CA VAL A 229 -36.79 11.37 -3.83
C VAL A 229 -36.77 10.64 -5.17
N GLN A 230 -35.65 10.66 -5.90
CA GLN A 230 -35.51 9.94 -7.18
C GLN A 230 -35.71 8.43 -7.02
N ILE A 231 -35.10 7.83 -5.99
CA ILE A 231 -35.27 6.39 -5.68
C ILE A 231 -36.70 6.07 -5.26
N MET A 232 -37.37 6.95 -4.51
CA MET A 232 -38.78 6.76 -4.15
C MET A 232 -39.70 6.85 -5.37
N ASN A 233 -39.45 7.80 -6.26
CA ASN A 233 -40.21 7.99 -7.48
C ASN A 233 -40.01 6.81 -8.44
N SER A 234 -38.78 6.33 -8.64
CA SER A 234 -38.53 5.19 -9.53
C SER A 234 -39.31 3.95 -9.11
N LYS A 235 -39.38 3.69 -7.79
CA LYS A 235 -40.18 2.61 -7.22
C LYS A 235 -41.68 2.80 -7.41
N LYS A 236 -42.19 4.01 -7.13
CA LYS A 236 -43.64 4.29 -7.23
C LYS A 236 -44.15 4.24 -8.68
N PHE A 237 -43.33 4.68 -9.64
CA PHE A 237 -43.71 4.73 -11.05
C PHE A 237 -43.26 3.49 -11.86
N GLY A 238 -42.70 2.47 -11.20
CA GLY A 238 -42.27 1.23 -11.87
C GLY A 238 -41.14 1.44 -12.89
N LEU A 239 -40.39 2.54 -12.78
CA LEU A 239 -39.20 2.78 -13.58
C LEU A 239 -38.14 1.78 -13.13
N LYS A 240 -37.79 0.82 -13.98
CA LYS A 240 -36.73 -0.19 -13.74
C LYS A 240 -35.34 0.45 -13.73
N ILE A 241 -35.10 1.38 -12.81
CA ILE A 241 -33.78 1.93 -12.54
C ILE A 241 -33.26 1.13 -11.34
N ASP A 242 -32.45 0.12 -11.63
CA ASP A 242 -31.74 -0.66 -10.61
C ASP A 242 -30.62 0.22 -10.02
N VAL A 243 -31.01 1.10 -9.10
CA VAL A 243 -30.07 1.96 -8.37
C VAL A 243 -29.25 1.08 -7.43
N THR A 244 -28.04 0.74 -7.85
CA THR A 244 -27.09 0.00 -7.03
C THR A 244 -26.30 0.92 -6.11
N LEU A 245 -25.81 0.40 -5.00
CA LEU A 245 -24.93 1.13 -4.07
C LEU A 245 -23.68 1.66 -4.79
N ARG A 246 -23.15 0.89 -5.76
CA ARG A 246 -22.03 1.30 -6.60
C ARG A 246 -22.36 2.55 -7.44
N ALA A 247 -23.50 2.54 -8.13
CA ALA A 247 -23.93 3.68 -8.94
C ALA A 247 -24.13 4.95 -8.09
N LEU A 248 -24.68 4.83 -6.87
CA LEU A 248 -24.79 5.97 -5.95
C LEU A 248 -23.44 6.52 -5.52
N GLY A 249 -22.46 5.64 -5.24
CA GLY A 249 -21.10 6.05 -4.92
C GLY A 249 -20.42 6.82 -6.06
N GLU A 250 -20.59 6.34 -7.29
CA GLU A 250 -20.06 6.99 -8.50
C GLU A 250 -20.70 8.38 -8.72
N LEU A 251 -22.03 8.49 -8.58
CA LEU A 251 -22.75 9.76 -8.70
C LEU A 251 -22.34 10.77 -7.61
N PHE A 252 -22.14 10.31 -6.37
CA PHE A 252 -21.67 11.18 -5.30
C PHE A 252 -20.24 11.68 -5.56
N GLN A 253 -19.37 10.81 -6.09
CA GLN A 253 -18.01 11.19 -6.45
C GLN A 253 -18.00 12.27 -7.55
N GLU A 254 -18.89 12.16 -8.54
CA GLU A 254 -19.06 13.18 -9.57
C GLU A 254 -19.57 14.51 -8.97
N GLN A 255 -20.55 14.46 -8.07
CA GLN A 255 -21.05 15.65 -7.35
C GLN A 255 -19.94 16.34 -6.55
N VAL A 256 -19.14 15.59 -5.79
CA VAL A 256 -18.01 16.14 -5.01
C VAL A 256 -17.00 16.83 -5.94
N ARG A 257 -16.68 16.23 -7.09
CA ARG A 257 -15.79 16.83 -8.09
C ARG A 257 -16.39 18.11 -8.69
N SER A 258 -17.68 18.09 -9.03
CA SER A 258 -18.40 19.23 -9.61
C SER A 258 -18.45 20.42 -8.64
N THR A 259 -18.85 20.19 -7.39
CA THR A 259 -18.91 21.25 -6.36
C THR A 259 -17.54 21.85 -6.09
N ARG A 260 -16.47 21.03 -6.09
CA ARG A 260 -15.10 21.54 -5.94
C ARG A 260 -14.64 22.39 -7.12
N MET A 261 -15.03 22.03 -8.34
CA MET A 261 -14.72 22.84 -9.52
C MET A 261 -15.49 24.16 -9.49
N SER A 262 -16.76 24.12 -9.08
CA SER A 262 -17.59 25.31 -8.87
C SER A 262 -17.01 26.24 -7.79
N SER A 263 -16.55 25.70 -6.66
CA SER A 263 -15.98 26.50 -5.57
C SER A 263 -14.67 27.21 -5.98
N LYS A 264 -13.82 26.54 -6.78
CA LYS A 264 -12.60 27.16 -7.32
C LYS A 264 -12.92 28.34 -8.25
N LEU A 265 -13.99 28.22 -9.04
CA LEU A 265 -14.45 29.28 -9.91
C LEU A 265 -15.01 30.45 -9.09
N SER A 266 -15.80 30.21 -8.04
CA SER A 266 -16.29 31.28 -7.17
C SER A 266 -15.16 32.01 -6.44
N ASP A 267 -14.15 31.29 -5.94
CA ASP A 267 -12.98 31.91 -5.28
C ASP A 267 -12.21 32.83 -6.24
N SER A 268 -12.13 32.46 -7.52
CA SER A 268 -11.50 33.30 -8.56
C SER A 268 -12.30 34.54 -8.92
N VAL A 269 -13.64 34.49 -8.84
CA VAL A 269 -14.52 35.61 -9.17
C VAL A 269 -14.50 36.68 -8.08
N PHE A 270 -14.35 36.31 -6.81
CA PHE A 270 -14.21 37.27 -5.71
C PHE A 270 -12.79 37.84 -5.55
N ALA A 271 -11.76 37.18 -6.08
CA ALA A 271 -10.39 37.71 -6.09
C ALA A 271 -10.20 38.91 -7.03
N VAL A 272 -11.05 39.08 -8.05
CA VAL A 272 -10.97 40.20 -9.00
C VAL A 272 -11.53 41.50 -8.42
N SER A 273 -12.41 41.43 -7.42
CA SER A 273 -13.07 42.63 -6.86
C SER A 273 -12.23 43.41 -5.83
N ASP A 274 -11.16 42.83 -5.29
CA ASP A 274 -10.32 43.49 -4.26
C ASP A 274 -9.01 44.08 -4.82
N ALA A 275 -8.77 43.93 -6.13
CA ALA A 275 -7.58 44.46 -6.80
C ALA A 275 -7.58 46.00 -7.00
N ALA A 276 -8.61 46.71 -6.54
CA ALA A 276 -8.72 48.17 -6.64
C ALA A 276 -8.30 48.93 -5.35
N GLN A 277 -7.82 48.25 -4.31
CA GLN A 277 -7.23 48.93 -3.15
C GLN A 277 -5.76 49.26 -3.42
N SER A 278 -5.49 50.46 -3.94
CA SER A 278 -4.15 51.02 -4.02
C SER A 278 -3.53 51.16 -2.62
N HIS A 279 -2.81 50.13 -2.18
CA HIS A 279 -2.03 50.18 -0.95
C HIS A 279 -0.93 51.24 -1.11
N CYS A 280 -0.93 52.25 -0.24
CA CYS A 280 0.11 53.26 -0.21
C CYS A 280 1.12 52.94 0.91
N PRO A 281 2.44 53.06 0.66
CA PRO A 281 3.47 52.75 1.66
C PRO A 281 3.45 53.68 2.88
N CYS A 282 2.64 54.75 2.88
CA CYS A 282 2.46 55.61 4.05
C CYS A 282 1.58 54.99 5.16
N GLY A 283 1.07 53.76 4.96
CA GLY A 283 0.32 52.99 5.95
C GLY A 283 -1.11 53.47 6.17
N VAL A 284 -1.60 54.40 5.35
CA VAL A 284 -2.97 54.90 5.42
C VAL A 284 -3.86 54.11 4.46
N PRO A 285 -5.02 53.62 4.92
CA PRO A 285 -5.97 52.93 4.05
C PRO A 285 -6.40 53.82 2.88
N SER A 286 -6.67 53.23 1.73
CA SER A 286 -7.16 53.91 0.51
C SER A 286 -8.46 54.71 0.73
N SER A 287 -9.18 54.46 1.84
CA SER A 287 -10.34 55.25 2.27
C SER A 287 -10.00 56.65 2.79
N LYS A 288 -8.79 56.85 3.32
CA LYS A 288 -8.35 58.11 3.93
C LYS A 288 -7.51 58.98 2.98
N HIS A 289 -7.02 58.43 1.87
CA HIS A 289 -6.60 59.23 0.73
C HIS A 289 -6.76 58.47 -0.59
N ARG A 290 -7.29 59.15 -1.61
CA ARG A 290 -7.51 58.62 -2.97
C ARG A 290 -6.31 58.75 -3.91
N TRP A 291 -5.23 59.37 -3.46
CA TRP A 291 -4.05 59.59 -4.31
C TRP A 291 -3.29 58.29 -4.59
N LYS A 292 -2.64 58.25 -5.76
CA LYS A 292 -1.69 57.19 -6.09
C LYS A 292 -0.49 57.27 -5.14
N SER A 293 0.24 56.17 -4.99
CA SER A 293 1.41 56.08 -4.12
C SER A 293 2.53 57.07 -4.47
N LEU A 294 2.63 57.49 -5.74
CA LEU A 294 3.57 58.50 -6.24
C LEU A 294 3.21 59.93 -5.81
N ASP A 295 1.92 60.25 -5.76
CA ASP A 295 1.41 61.59 -5.39
C ASP A 295 1.26 61.76 -3.87
N CYS A 296 1.71 60.78 -3.09
CA CYS A 296 1.59 60.83 -1.65
C CYS A 296 2.71 61.69 -1.04
N ALA A 297 2.36 62.82 -0.42
CA ALA A 297 3.31 63.70 0.25
C ALA A 297 4.23 62.97 1.27
N ALA A 298 3.73 61.95 1.97
CA ALA A 298 4.55 61.16 2.90
C ALA A 298 5.61 60.30 2.19
N VAL A 299 5.31 59.83 0.97
CA VAL A 299 6.22 59.04 0.13
C VAL A 299 7.23 59.95 -0.54
N GLN A 300 6.79 61.09 -1.07
CA GLN A 300 7.67 62.10 -1.65
C GLN A 300 8.67 62.66 -0.63
N ILE A 301 8.23 63.02 0.58
CA ILE A 301 9.13 63.47 1.65
C ILE A 301 10.07 62.33 2.10
N ALA A 302 9.61 61.09 2.07
CA ALA A 302 10.44 59.94 2.45
C ALA A 302 11.56 59.66 1.43
N ILE A 303 11.33 59.92 0.14
CA ILE A 303 12.29 59.67 -0.96
C ILE A 303 13.14 60.92 -1.25
N ASN A 304 12.52 62.08 -1.42
CA ASN A 304 13.14 63.31 -1.92
C ASN A 304 13.45 64.35 -0.81
N GLY A 305 12.98 64.13 0.42
CA GLY A 305 13.16 65.07 1.54
C GLY A 305 12.13 66.21 1.60
N GLU A 306 11.50 66.54 0.47
CA GLU A 306 10.47 67.58 0.35
C GLU A 306 9.25 67.08 -0.43
N SER A 307 8.07 67.68 -0.17
CA SER A 307 6.83 67.40 -0.89
C SER A 307 6.64 68.41 -2.02
N LYS A 308 6.32 67.95 -3.23
CA LYS A 308 6.02 68.83 -4.38
C LYS A 308 4.88 69.82 -4.09
N ASP A 309 3.91 69.38 -3.29
CA ASP A 309 2.73 70.18 -2.94
C ASP A 309 2.87 71.07 -1.69
N GLY A 310 4.06 71.17 -1.08
CA GLY A 310 4.26 71.94 0.17
C GLY A 310 3.49 71.43 1.40
N ARG A 311 2.85 70.26 1.31
CA ARG A 311 2.04 69.67 2.39
C ARG A 311 2.91 69.18 3.54
N HIS A 312 2.65 69.68 4.74
CA HIS A 312 3.38 69.24 5.93
C HIS A 312 2.85 67.90 6.47
N VAL A 313 3.75 66.91 6.57
CA VAL A 313 3.44 65.58 7.11
C VAL A 313 4.18 65.37 8.43
N LYS A 314 3.48 64.82 9.44
CA LYS A 314 4.08 64.54 10.76
C LYS A 314 5.37 63.69 10.61
N PRO A 315 6.48 64.06 11.29
CA PRO A 315 7.77 63.36 11.16
C PRO A 315 7.71 61.85 11.49
N SER A 316 6.82 61.46 12.42
CA SER A 316 6.61 60.06 12.78
C SER A 316 6.11 59.22 11.60
N ARG A 317 5.23 59.78 10.77
CA ARG A 317 4.67 59.09 9.59
C ARG A 317 5.69 58.95 8.46
N VAL A 318 6.57 59.94 8.30
CA VAL A 318 7.67 59.88 7.33
C VAL A 318 8.65 58.76 7.72
N LYS A 319 8.94 58.57 9.02
CA LYS A 319 9.78 57.47 9.49
C LYS A 319 9.17 56.09 9.18
N THR A 320 7.89 55.89 9.49
CA THR A 320 7.18 54.63 9.17
C THR A 320 7.15 54.37 7.67
N CYS A 321 6.94 55.42 6.86
CA CYS A 321 6.98 55.32 5.40
C CYS A 321 8.38 54.95 4.88
N LYS A 322 9.45 55.52 5.44
CA LYS A 322 10.84 55.17 5.10
C LYS A 322 11.16 53.70 5.41
N GLU A 323 10.65 53.17 6.52
CA GLU A 323 10.79 51.74 6.86
C GLU A 323 9.99 50.85 5.92
N ALA A 324 8.75 51.22 5.60
CA ALA A 324 7.92 50.49 4.64
C ALA A 324 8.56 50.45 3.24
N LEU A 325 9.15 51.56 2.77
CA LEU A 325 9.83 51.66 1.48
C LEU A 325 11.06 50.75 1.34
N LYS A 326 11.66 50.27 2.44
CA LYS A 326 12.75 49.28 2.39
C LYS A 326 12.28 47.89 1.92
N GLN A 327 10.98 47.61 1.96
CA GLN A 327 10.43 46.33 1.54
C GLN A 327 10.54 46.14 0.01
N ALA A 328 10.87 44.93 -0.43
CA ALA A 328 11.15 44.63 -1.84
C ALA A 328 10.01 45.01 -2.81
N LYS A 329 8.75 44.97 -2.34
CA LYS A 329 7.56 45.32 -3.12
C LYS A 329 7.49 46.78 -3.59
N TRP A 330 8.27 47.69 -3.00
CA TRP A 330 8.23 49.13 -3.33
C TRP A 330 9.44 49.66 -4.10
N LYS A 331 10.39 48.77 -4.47
CA LYS A 331 11.61 49.17 -5.21
C LYS A 331 11.30 49.78 -6.58
N SER A 332 10.22 49.38 -7.24
CA SER A 332 9.77 49.96 -8.52
C SER A 332 9.31 51.41 -8.37
N LEU A 333 8.55 51.73 -7.31
CA LEU A 333 8.09 53.10 -7.03
C LEU A 333 9.26 54.05 -6.76
N ILE A 334 10.27 53.59 -6.02
CA ILE A 334 11.47 54.40 -5.74
C ILE A 334 12.20 54.73 -7.03
N LYS A 335 12.39 53.76 -7.93
CA LYS A 335 13.01 53.99 -9.24
C LYS A 335 12.20 54.96 -10.11
N GLN A 336 10.87 54.90 -10.02
CA GLN A 336 9.96 55.72 -10.82
C GLN A 336 9.97 57.19 -10.34
N GLU A 337 9.91 57.42 -9.02
CA GLU A 337 9.97 58.77 -8.44
C GLU A 337 11.34 59.43 -8.67
N ILE A 338 12.45 58.69 -8.50
CA ILE A 338 13.79 59.20 -8.79
C ILE A 338 13.90 59.62 -10.27
N LYS A 339 13.34 58.83 -11.20
CA LYS A 339 13.32 59.17 -12.62
C LYS A 339 12.54 60.46 -12.91
N GLU A 340 11.40 60.68 -12.24
CA GLU A 340 10.62 61.91 -12.37
C GLU A 340 11.34 63.14 -11.78
N THR A 341 12.05 62.98 -10.66
CA THR A 341 12.83 64.08 -10.07
C THR A 341 13.97 64.55 -10.99
N HIS A 342 14.70 63.61 -11.59
CA HIS A 342 15.77 63.94 -12.55
C HIS A 342 15.23 64.59 -13.84
N ALA A 343 14.03 64.21 -14.29
CA ALA A 343 13.38 64.82 -15.44
C ALA A 343 13.01 66.30 -15.19
N ASN A 344 12.57 66.63 -13.97
CA ASN A 344 12.18 68.00 -13.60
C ASN A 344 13.38 68.92 -13.36
N THR A 345 14.54 68.40 -12.95
CA THR A 345 15.78 69.20 -12.83
C THR A 345 16.44 69.52 -14.17
N ALA A 346 16.12 68.77 -15.24
CA ALA A 346 16.70 68.98 -16.57
C ALA A 346 15.96 70.03 -17.42
N THR A 347 14.88 70.62 -16.91
CA THR A 347 13.98 71.52 -17.66
C THR A 347 14.04 73.00 -17.23
N LEU A 348 15.04 73.40 -16.42
CA LEU A 348 15.31 74.80 -16.10
C LEU A 348 16.51 75.31 -16.91
N PRO A 349 16.33 76.22 -17.89
CA PRO A 349 17.43 76.98 -18.47
C PRO A 349 17.87 78.09 -17.50
N GLU A 350 19.18 78.39 -17.49
CA GLU A 350 19.77 79.58 -16.85
C GLU A 350 19.21 80.90 -17.39
#